data_AF-A0A2H0TEX8-F1
#
_entry.id   AF-A0A2H0TEX8-F1
#
_cell.length_a   1.000
_cell.length_b   1.000
_cell.length_c   1.000
_cell.angle_alpha   90.00
_cell.angle_beta   90.00
_cell.angle_gamma   90.00
#
_symmetry.space_group_name_H-M   'P 1'
#
loop_
_entity.id
_entity.type
_entity.pdbx_description
1 polymer ?
#
loop_
_entity_poly.entity_id
_entity_poly.type
_entity_poly.pdbx_seq_one_letter_code
_entity_poly.pdbx_strand_id
1 'polypeptide(L)'
;MSELFHKLGVNWKLLFAQGVNFLIVFTVLRFTVYKPLISLLGARKEKIRKGIQDAEQARKIMLESETVKAEKIASAQKEGLQIIRAMEARSKEVGEQLIAEARKKEADILKSAEIRGREELEKEKNMFYKEAGEMVKMAIARTVEISPDRIDEKLIDQAVAGLSKKRITH
;
A
#
# COMPACT_ATOMS: atom_id res chain seq x y z
N MET A 1 -110.05 -0.94 22.11
CA MET A 1 -108.65 -0.83 21.64
C MET A 1 -107.91 -2.17 21.56
N SER A 2 -108.55 -3.31 21.83
CA SER A 2 -108.00 -4.66 21.61
C SER A 2 -108.55 -5.34 20.34
N GLU A 3 -109.73 -4.92 19.86
CA GLU A 3 -110.41 -5.52 18.71
C GLU A 3 -109.95 -4.99 17.33
N LEU A 4 -109.35 -3.80 17.27
CA LEU A 4 -108.78 -3.25 16.02
C LEU A 4 -107.52 -4.02 15.57
N PHE A 5 -106.73 -4.54 16.51
CA PHE A 5 -105.49 -5.26 16.23
C PHE A 5 -105.73 -6.69 15.71
N HIS A 6 -106.85 -7.33 16.09
CA HIS A 6 -107.20 -8.67 15.60
C HIS A 6 -107.76 -8.64 14.17
N LYS A 7 -108.53 -7.60 13.78
CA LYS A 7 -109.06 -7.47 12.40
C LYS A 7 -108.05 -6.96 11.37
N LEU A 8 -106.93 -6.39 11.81
CA LEU A 8 -105.79 -6.05 10.96
C LEU A 8 -104.91 -7.26 10.59
N GLY A 9 -105.23 -8.48 11.05
CA GLY A 9 -104.45 -9.68 10.76
C GLY A 9 -103.04 -9.67 11.40
N VAL A 10 -102.72 -8.66 12.20
CA VAL A 10 -101.41 -8.49 12.81
C VAL A 10 -101.38 -9.17 14.17
N ASN A 11 -100.80 -10.37 14.20
CA ASN A 11 -100.60 -11.13 15.42
C ASN A 11 -99.38 -10.55 16.18
N TRP A 12 -99.63 -9.83 17.29
CA TRP A 12 -98.58 -9.19 18.09
C TRP A 12 -97.53 -10.16 18.64
N LYS A 13 -97.93 -11.40 18.95
CA LYS A 13 -96.99 -12.47 19.34
C LYS A 13 -96.08 -12.86 18.17
N LEU A 14 -96.62 -12.90 16.95
CA LEU A 14 -95.86 -13.20 15.73
C LEU A 14 -94.89 -12.06 15.39
N LEU A 15 -95.32 -10.80 15.51
CA LEU A 15 -94.43 -9.64 15.33
C LEU A 15 -93.28 -9.64 16.35
N PHE A 16 -93.57 -9.92 17.62
CA PHE A 16 -92.54 -10.02 18.64
C PHE A 16 -91.56 -11.16 18.35
N ALA A 17 -92.06 -12.35 18.00
CA ALA A 17 -91.23 -13.49 17.61
C ALA A 17 -90.35 -13.19 16.38
N GLN A 18 -90.89 -12.47 15.38
CA GLN A 18 -90.15 -12.04 14.20
C GLN A 18 -89.09 -10.98 14.53
N GLY A 19 -89.40 -10.06 15.45
CA GLY A 19 -88.44 -9.08 15.96
C GLY A 19 -87.28 -9.74 16.70
N VAL A 20 -87.57 -10.73 17.56
CA VAL A 20 -86.54 -11.52 18.24
C VAL A 20 -85.70 -12.30 17.22
N ASN A 21 -86.31 -12.94 16.23
CA ASN A 21 -85.59 -13.66 15.17
C ASN A 21 -84.67 -12.72 14.36
N PHE A 22 -85.16 -11.54 13.98
CA PHE A 22 -84.34 -10.53 13.32
C PHE A 22 -83.16 -10.09 14.19
N LEU A 23 -83.39 -9.89 15.50
CA LEU A 23 -82.34 -9.48 16.43
C LEU A 23 -81.26 -10.56 16.61
N ILE A 24 -81.66 -11.84 16.64
CA ILE A 24 -80.73 -12.98 16.67
C ILE A 24 -79.86 -12.97 15.41
N VAL A 25 -80.48 -12.90 14.22
CA VAL A 25 -79.74 -12.86 12.94
C VAL A 25 -78.83 -11.64 12.86
N PHE A 26 -79.33 -10.46 13.26
CA PHE A 26 -78.56 -9.22 13.28
C PHE A 26 -77.33 -9.33 14.19
N THR A 27 -77.48 -9.89 15.38
CA THR A 27 -76.38 -10.09 16.34
C THR A 27 -75.33 -11.04 15.78
N VAL A 28 -75.76 -12.14 15.16
CA VAL A 28 -74.87 -13.09 14.50
C VAL A 28 -74.10 -12.40 13.37
N LEU A 29 -74.77 -11.71 12.45
CA LEU A 29 -74.12 -10.99 11.34
C LEU A 29 -73.14 -9.92 11.83
N ARG A 30 -73.50 -9.18 12.89
CA ARG A 30 -72.67 -8.13 13.47
C ARG A 30 -71.36 -8.66 14.03
N PHE A 31 -71.37 -9.87 14.60
CA PHE A 31 -70.17 -10.52 15.12
C PHE A 31 -69.39 -11.27 14.04
N THR A 32 -70.07 -12.01 13.15
CA THR A 32 -69.41 -12.90 12.18
C THR A 32 -68.92 -12.20 10.92
N VAL A 33 -69.60 -11.16 10.42
CA VAL A 33 -69.27 -10.52 9.14
C VAL A 33 -68.63 -9.16 9.34
N TYR A 34 -69.22 -8.31 10.19
CA TYR A 34 -68.75 -6.93 10.33
C TYR A 34 -67.36 -6.83 10.98
N LYS A 35 -67.09 -7.67 11.98
CA LYS A 35 -65.79 -7.70 12.67
C LYS A 35 -64.63 -8.11 11.73
N PRO A 36 -64.68 -9.23 10.98
CA PRO A 36 -63.61 -9.56 10.04
C PRO A 36 -63.51 -8.58 8.88
N LEU A 37 -64.63 -7.99 8.42
CA LEU A 37 -64.61 -7.00 7.34
C LEU A 37 -63.82 -5.74 7.72
N ILE A 38 -64.06 -5.18 8.92
CA ILE A 38 -63.30 -4.03 9.41
C ILE A 38 -61.83 -4.41 9.65
N SER A 39 -61.57 -5.60 10.19
CA SER A 39 -60.20 -6.08 10.40
C SER A 39 -59.43 -6.17 9.08
N LEU A 40 -60.06 -6.65 8.01
CA LEU A 40 -59.45 -6.75 6.68
C LEU A 40 -59.17 -5.36 6.08
N LEU A 41 -60.10 -4.42 6.22
CA LEU A 41 -59.91 -3.04 5.78
C LEU A 41 -58.77 -2.35 6.55
N GLY A 42 -58.68 -2.57 7.86
CA GLY A 42 -57.57 -2.10 8.70
C GLY A 42 -56.23 -2.69 8.25
N ALA A 43 -56.17 -4.01 8.02
CA ALA A 43 -54.97 -4.68 7.53
C ALA A 43 -54.53 -4.17 6.14
N ARG A 44 -55.48 -3.93 5.22
CA ARG A 44 -55.20 -3.32 3.92
C ARG A 44 -54.64 -1.91 4.04
N LYS A 45 -55.28 -1.06 4.87
CA LYS A 45 -54.83 0.30 5.12
C LYS A 45 -53.42 0.32 5.68
N GLU A 46 -53.13 -0.53 6.65
CA GLU A 46 -51.80 -0.62 7.26
C GLU A 46 -50.75 -1.15 6.28
N LYS A 47 -51.09 -2.15 5.45
CA LYS A 47 -50.17 -2.66 4.42
C LYS A 47 -49.81 -1.59 3.39
N ILE A 48 -50.78 -0.77 2.96
CA ILE A 48 -50.54 0.34 2.03
C ILE A 48 -49.68 1.41 2.71
N ARG A 49 -50.00 1.78 3.95
CA ARG A 49 -49.23 2.76 4.72
C ARG A 49 -47.78 2.33 4.88
N LYS A 50 -47.54 1.08 5.30
CA LYS A 50 -46.20 0.50 5.40
C LYS A 50 -45.50 0.47 4.04
N GLY A 51 -46.17 0.00 2.99
CA GLY A 51 -45.58 -0.04 1.65
C GLY A 51 -45.13 1.34 1.13
N ILE A 52 -45.89 2.40 1.41
CA ILE A 52 -45.50 3.77 1.06
C ILE A 52 -44.31 4.23 1.91
N GLN A 53 -44.33 3.99 3.23
CA GLN A 53 -43.24 4.37 4.13
C GLN A 53 -41.93 3.63 3.79
N ASP A 54 -42.01 2.32 3.53
CA ASP A 54 -40.87 1.50 3.16
C ASP A 54 -40.30 1.94 1.80
N ALA A 55 -41.15 2.29 0.83
CA ALA A 55 -40.70 2.80 -0.47
C ALA A 55 -40.00 4.16 -0.36
N GLU A 56 -40.53 5.07 0.47
CA GLU A 56 -39.91 6.37 0.72
C GLU A 56 -38.57 6.22 1.45
N GLN A 57 -38.51 5.35 2.46
CA GLN A 57 -37.28 5.06 3.18
C GLN A 57 -36.24 4.38 2.28
N ALA A 58 -36.64 3.42 1.45
CA ALA A 58 -35.76 2.78 0.48
C ALA A 58 -35.20 3.80 -0.52
N ARG A 59 -36.03 4.75 -1.00
CA ARG A 59 -35.57 5.83 -1.88
C ARG A 59 -34.56 6.74 -1.19
N LYS A 60 -34.81 7.10 0.08
CA LYS A 60 -33.87 7.91 0.87
C LYS A 60 -32.53 7.21 1.07
N ILE A 61 -32.56 5.94 1.50
CA ILE A 61 -31.35 5.12 1.69
C ILE A 61 -30.59 4.97 0.37
N MET A 62 -31.29 4.78 -0.76
CA MET A 62 -30.67 4.69 -2.08
C MET A 62 -29.91 5.97 -2.43
N LEU A 63 -30.53 7.14 -2.27
CA LEU A 63 -29.88 8.43 -2.52
C LEU A 63 -28.68 8.65 -1.60
N GLU A 64 -28.80 8.38 -0.30
CA GLU A 64 -27.69 8.46 0.65
C GLU A 64 -26.56 7.47 0.32
N SER A 65 -26.91 6.28 -0.15
CA SER A 65 -25.93 5.27 -0.59
C SER A 65 -25.18 5.75 -1.84
N GLU A 66 -25.86 6.37 -2.79
CA GLU A 66 -25.24 6.94 -3.99
C GLU A 66 -24.28 8.09 -3.64
N THR A 67 -24.66 9.00 -2.74
CA THR A 67 -23.77 10.08 -2.30
C THR A 67 -22.54 9.53 -1.59
N VAL A 68 -22.72 8.60 -0.64
CA VAL A 68 -21.60 7.98 0.09
C VAL A 68 -20.69 7.19 -0.86
N LYS A 69 -21.25 6.50 -1.87
CA LYS A 69 -20.45 5.81 -2.90
C LYS A 69 -19.63 6.80 -3.71
N ALA A 70 -20.24 7.90 -4.17
CA ALA A 70 -19.54 8.92 -4.94
C ALA A 70 -18.40 9.55 -4.11
N GLU A 71 -18.65 9.88 -2.84
CA GLU A 71 -17.63 10.39 -1.92
C GLU A 71 -16.49 9.40 -1.70
N LYS A 72 -16.80 8.11 -1.47
CA LYS A 72 -15.78 7.07 -1.31
C LYS A 72 -14.93 6.90 -2.56
N ILE A 73 -15.55 6.92 -3.75
CA ILE A 73 -14.81 6.83 -5.02
C ILE A 73 -13.89 8.05 -5.18
N ALA A 74 -14.39 9.26 -4.89
CA ALA A 74 -13.58 10.48 -4.95
C ALA A 74 -12.41 10.46 -3.96
N SER A 75 -12.64 10.01 -2.71
CA SER A 75 -11.59 9.85 -1.70
C SER A 75 -10.54 8.84 -2.15
N ALA A 76 -10.98 7.65 -2.63
CA ALA A 76 -10.08 6.61 -3.09
C ALA A 76 -9.23 7.07 -4.28
N GLN A 77 -9.80 7.83 -5.22
CA GLN A 77 -9.04 8.43 -6.33
C GLN A 77 -8.01 9.45 -5.83
N LYS A 78 -8.39 10.32 -4.88
CA LYS A 78 -7.49 11.31 -4.29
C LYS A 78 -6.34 10.64 -3.53
N GLU A 79 -6.63 9.65 -2.71
CA GLU A 79 -5.63 8.86 -1.98
C GLU A 79 -4.70 8.10 -2.94
N GLY A 80 -5.25 7.48 -3.99
CA GLY A 80 -4.46 6.82 -5.03
C GLY A 80 -3.49 7.78 -5.72
N LEU A 81 -3.95 8.97 -6.10
CA LEU A 81 -3.09 10.01 -6.68
C LEU A 81 -2.02 10.50 -5.71
N GLN A 82 -2.33 10.60 -4.41
CA GLN A 82 -1.34 10.96 -3.39
C GLN A 82 -0.27 9.88 -3.24
N ILE A 83 -0.66 8.61 -3.25
CA ILE A 83 0.27 7.47 -3.19
C ILE A 83 1.20 7.49 -4.40
N ILE A 84 0.68 7.66 -5.61
CA ILE A 84 1.49 7.72 -6.83
C ILE A 84 2.50 8.87 -6.75
N ARG A 85 2.07 10.08 -6.37
CA ARG A 85 2.98 11.23 -6.20
C ARG A 85 4.05 10.99 -5.15
N ALA A 86 3.69 10.38 -4.03
CA ALA A 86 4.65 10.03 -2.98
C ALA A 86 5.67 8.98 -3.46
N MET A 87 5.22 8.00 -4.25
CA MET A 87 6.10 7.00 -4.85
C MET A 87 7.04 7.59 -5.90
N GLU A 88 6.57 8.53 -6.72
CA GLU A 88 7.41 9.25 -7.69
C GLU A 88 8.49 10.07 -6.98
N ALA A 89 8.11 10.85 -5.96
CA ALA A 89 9.05 11.63 -5.16
C ALA A 89 10.10 10.73 -4.48
N ARG A 90 9.66 9.64 -3.85
CA ARG A 90 10.55 8.67 -3.20
C ARG A 90 11.46 7.97 -4.21
N SER A 91 10.94 7.58 -5.37
CA SER A 91 11.74 6.94 -6.42
C SER A 91 12.83 7.88 -6.93
N LYS A 92 12.51 9.17 -7.09
CA LYS A 92 13.49 10.18 -7.47
C LYS A 92 14.57 10.35 -6.40
N GLU A 93 14.18 10.47 -5.13
CA GLU A 93 15.13 10.58 -4.01
C GLU A 93 16.05 9.36 -3.94
N VAL A 94 15.50 8.15 -4.02
CA VAL A 94 16.29 6.91 -4.03
C VAL A 94 17.22 6.85 -5.24
N GLY A 95 16.76 7.28 -6.42
CA GLY A 95 17.59 7.36 -7.62
C GLY A 95 18.77 8.32 -7.45
N GLU A 96 18.52 9.51 -6.89
CA GLU A 96 19.56 10.50 -6.60
C GLU A 96 20.56 9.98 -5.55
N GLN A 97 20.07 9.34 -4.49
CA GLN A 97 20.92 8.70 -3.46
C GLN A 97 21.79 7.60 -4.05
N LEU A 98 21.23 6.72 -4.90
CA LEU A 98 21.96 5.64 -5.54
C LEU A 98 23.05 6.17 -6.47
N ILE A 99 22.78 7.23 -7.24
CA ILE A 99 23.78 7.88 -8.09
C ILE A 99 24.89 8.51 -7.23
N ALA A 100 24.54 9.17 -6.14
CA ALA A 100 25.51 9.77 -5.23
C ALA A 100 26.40 8.71 -4.56
N GLU A 101 25.82 7.60 -4.11
CA GLU A 101 26.55 6.47 -3.52
C GLU A 101 27.45 5.79 -4.55
N ALA A 102 26.97 5.59 -5.78
CA ALA A 102 27.77 5.05 -6.87
C ALA A 102 28.99 5.92 -7.19
N ARG A 103 28.81 7.25 -7.28
CA ARG A 103 29.92 8.20 -7.49
C ARG A 103 30.92 8.19 -6.34
N LYS A 104 30.44 8.12 -5.09
CA LYS A 104 31.31 8.01 -3.92
C LYS A 104 32.14 6.72 -3.98
N LYS A 105 31.50 5.60 -4.28
CA LYS A 105 32.16 4.29 -4.40
C LYS A 105 33.18 4.28 -5.54
N GLU A 106 32.86 4.89 -6.67
CA GLU A 106 33.79 5.06 -7.79
C GLU A 106 35.03 5.87 -7.38
N ALA A 107 34.83 7.00 -6.70
CA ALA A 107 35.94 7.82 -6.19
C ALA A 107 36.81 7.06 -5.18
N ASP A 108 36.19 6.30 -4.28
CA ASP A 108 36.89 5.46 -3.30
C ASP A 108 37.70 4.34 -3.98
N ILE A 109 37.14 3.71 -5.03
CA ILE A 109 37.84 2.70 -5.83
C ILE A 109 39.04 3.31 -6.54
N LEU A 110 38.86 4.46 -7.21
CA LEU A 110 39.95 5.17 -7.91
C LEU A 110 41.07 5.56 -6.95
N LYS A 111 40.73 6.17 -5.81
CA LYS A 111 41.71 6.53 -4.78
C LYS A 111 42.47 5.31 -4.25
N SER A 112 41.75 4.21 -4.00
CA SER A 112 42.36 2.97 -3.54
C SER A 112 43.27 2.34 -4.60
N ALA A 113 42.89 2.43 -5.88
CA ALA A 113 43.70 1.97 -7.00
C ALA A 113 44.98 2.82 -7.16
N GLU A 114 44.89 4.15 -7.03
CA GLU A 114 46.06 5.04 -7.05
C GLU A 114 47.04 4.73 -5.92
N ILE A 115 46.54 4.51 -4.69
CA ILE A 115 47.39 4.17 -3.55
C ILE A 115 48.09 2.83 -3.80
N ARG A 116 47.35 1.79 -4.20
CA ARG A 116 47.93 0.48 -4.53
C ARG A 116 48.96 0.57 -5.67
N GLY A 117 48.66 1.32 -6.72
CA GLY A 117 49.59 1.51 -7.84
C GLY A 117 50.88 2.22 -7.42
N ARG A 118 50.82 3.19 -6.50
CA ARG A 118 52.02 3.82 -5.93
C ARG A 118 52.82 2.84 -5.07
N GLU A 119 52.16 2.06 -4.22
CA GLU A 119 52.80 1.05 -3.39
C GLU A 119 53.47 -0.05 -4.23
N GLU A 120 52.82 -0.52 -5.30
CA GLU A 120 53.39 -1.48 -6.24
C GLU A 120 54.59 -0.89 -6.97
N LEU A 121 54.51 0.35 -7.46
CA LEU A 121 55.63 1.02 -8.13
C LEU A 121 56.83 1.19 -7.17
N GLU A 122 56.61 1.53 -5.91
CA GLU A 122 57.69 1.60 -4.91
C GLU A 122 58.30 0.23 -4.62
N LYS A 123 57.48 -0.82 -4.51
CA LYS A 123 57.96 -2.20 -4.34
C LYS A 123 58.80 -2.65 -5.54
N GLU A 124 58.31 -2.43 -6.75
CA GLU A 124 59.03 -2.76 -7.99
C GLU A 124 60.35 -1.99 -8.09
N LYS A 125 60.35 -0.68 -7.78
CA LYS A 125 61.59 0.11 -7.72
C LYS A 125 62.59 -0.47 -6.72
N ASN A 126 62.14 -0.81 -5.51
CA ASN A 126 63.00 -1.37 -4.49
C ASN A 126 63.57 -2.75 -4.89
N MET A 127 62.77 -3.61 -5.52
CA MET A 127 63.27 -4.88 -6.07
C MET A 127 64.27 -4.65 -7.20
N PHE A 128 63.98 -3.74 -8.14
CA PHE A 128 64.89 -3.37 -9.21
C PHE A 128 66.23 -2.85 -8.69
N TYR A 129 66.22 -1.97 -7.67
CA TYR A 129 67.47 -1.47 -7.08
C TYR A 129 68.28 -2.56 -6.37
N LYS A 130 67.61 -3.52 -5.71
CA LYS A 130 68.29 -4.69 -5.13
C LYS A 130 68.94 -5.56 -6.20
N GLU A 131 68.19 -5.94 -7.24
CA GLU A 131 68.71 -6.74 -8.35
C GLU A 131 69.85 -6.02 -9.08
N ALA A 132 69.73 -4.71 -9.32
CA ALA A 132 70.79 -3.91 -9.92
C ALA A 132 72.05 -3.87 -9.03
N GLY A 133 71.90 -3.75 -7.71
CA GLY A 133 72.99 -3.82 -6.75
C GLY A 133 73.72 -5.16 -6.79
N GLU A 134 72.98 -6.26 -6.87
CA GLU A 134 73.55 -7.61 -7.03
C GLU A 134 74.29 -7.78 -8.37
N MET A 135 73.74 -7.26 -9.47
CA MET A 135 74.43 -7.29 -10.76
C MET A 135 75.72 -6.47 -10.75
N VAL A 136 75.72 -5.28 -10.16
CA VAL A 136 76.92 -4.44 -10.01
C VAL A 136 77.97 -5.16 -9.14
N LYS A 137 77.55 -5.78 -8.04
CA LYS A 137 78.42 -6.60 -7.19
C LYS A 137 79.07 -7.74 -7.97
N MET A 138 78.30 -8.48 -8.77
CA MET A 138 78.84 -9.54 -9.62
C MET A 138 79.80 -9.02 -10.70
N ALA A 139 79.50 -7.88 -11.32
CA ALA A 139 80.36 -7.27 -12.33
C ALA A 139 81.71 -6.84 -11.74
N ILE A 140 81.69 -6.15 -10.59
CA ILE A 140 82.92 -5.73 -9.88
C ILE A 140 83.73 -6.97 -9.46
N ALA A 141 83.09 -7.99 -8.89
CA ALA A 141 83.77 -9.24 -8.50
C ALA A 141 84.52 -9.87 -9.68
N ARG A 142 83.89 -9.87 -10.86
CA ARG A 142 84.47 -10.43 -12.08
C ARG A 142 85.60 -9.58 -12.68
N THR A 143 85.55 -8.25 -12.53
CA THR A 143 86.60 -7.34 -13.01
C THR A 143 87.83 -7.31 -12.09
N VAL A 144 87.65 -7.50 -10.78
CA VAL A 144 88.73 -7.35 -9.78
C VAL A 144 89.32 -8.70 -9.33
N GLU A 145 88.85 -9.84 -9.85
CA GLU A 145 89.22 -11.21 -9.42
C GLU A 145 89.02 -11.48 -7.90
N ILE A 146 88.20 -10.66 -7.23
CA ILE A 146 87.87 -10.77 -5.80
C ILE A 146 86.51 -11.46 -5.67
N SER A 147 86.40 -12.41 -4.72
CA SER A 147 85.15 -13.11 -4.44
C SER A 147 83.99 -12.13 -4.15
N PRO A 148 82.79 -12.35 -4.70
CA PRO A 148 81.65 -11.46 -4.54
C PRO A 148 81.34 -11.11 -3.08
N ASP A 149 81.61 -12.04 -2.17
CA ASP A 149 81.32 -11.94 -0.74
C ASP A 149 82.18 -10.90 0.00
N ARG A 150 83.28 -10.43 -0.63
CA ARG A 150 84.25 -9.50 -0.01
C ARG A 150 84.08 -8.05 -0.45
N ILE A 151 83.10 -7.76 -1.31
CA ILE A 151 82.82 -6.40 -1.78
C ILE A 151 82.07 -5.62 -0.69
N ASP A 152 82.62 -4.46 -0.33
CA ASP A 152 82.06 -3.57 0.69
C ASP A 152 80.67 -3.06 0.26
N GLU A 153 79.69 -3.24 1.15
CA GLU A 153 78.29 -2.85 0.96
C GLU A 153 78.16 -1.36 0.64
N LYS A 154 79.05 -0.53 1.19
CA LYS A 154 79.09 0.93 0.94
C LYS A 154 79.43 1.29 -0.51
N LEU A 155 80.23 0.49 -1.21
CA LEU A 155 80.60 0.76 -2.61
C LEU A 155 79.43 0.45 -3.55
N ILE A 156 78.65 -0.59 -3.22
CA ILE A 156 77.45 -0.97 -3.96
C ILE A 156 76.38 0.11 -3.79
N ASP A 157 76.15 0.57 -2.56
CA ASP A 157 75.19 1.63 -2.27
C ASP A 157 75.52 2.93 -3.01
N GLN A 158 76.80 3.30 -3.11
CA GLN A 158 77.23 4.47 -3.88
C GLN A 158 76.99 4.32 -5.39
N ALA A 159 77.22 3.14 -5.96
CA ALA A 159 76.99 2.86 -7.37
C ALA A 159 75.48 2.88 -7.70
N VAL A 160 74.65 2.27 -6.87
CA VAL A 160 73.19 2.25 -7.02
C VAL A 160 72.60 3.66 -6.82
N ALA A 161 73.09 4.44 -5.85
CA ALA A 161 72.69 5.83 -5.64
C ALA A 161 73.04 6.74 -6.83
N GLY A 162 74.18 6.48 -7.50
CA GLY A 162 74.57 7.17 -8.74
C GLY A 162 73.59 6.96 -9.89
N LEU A 163 73.00 5.77 -10.01
CA LEU A 163 71.96 5.46 -11.00
C LEU A 163 70.63 6.16 -10.69
N SER A 164 70.28 6.30 -9.40
CA SER A 164 69.08 7.02 -8.96
C SER A 164 69.13 8.53 -9.27
N LYS A 165 70.27 9.17 -9.00
CA LYS A 165 70.46 10.63 -9.23
C LYS A 165 70.45 11.03 -10.71
N LYS A 166 70.91 10.16 -11.61
CA LYS A 166 71.11 10.49 -13.03
C LYS A 166 69.80 10.54 -13.85
N ARG A 167 68.69 9.99 -13.33
CA ARG A 167 67.38 9.95 -14.02
C ARG A 167 66.48 11.17 -13.71
N ILE A 168 66.82 12.02 -12.75
CA ILE A 168 66.01 13.23 -12.39
C ILE A 168 66.39 14.45 -13.26
N THR A 169 67.48 14.38 -14.03
CA THR A 169 68.03 15.50 -14.83
C THR A 169 67.74 15.45 -16.33
N HIS A 170 66.76 14.67 -16.80
CA HIS A 170 66.31 14.71 -18.19
C HIS A 170 64.79 14.72 -18.30
#